data_AF-A0AAU0NM80-F1
#
_entry.id   AF-A0AAU0NM80-F1
#
_cell.length_a   1.000
_cell.length_b   1.000
_cell.length_c   1.000
_cell.angle_alpha   90.00
_cell.angle_beta   90.00
_cell.angle_gamma   90.00
#
_symmetry.space_group_name_H-M   'P 1'
#
loop_
_entity.id
_entity.type
_entity.pdbx_description
1 polymer ?
#
loop_
_entity_poly.entity_id
_entity_poly.type
_entity_poly.pdbx_seq_one_letter_code
_entity_poly.pdbx_strand_id
1 'polypeptide(L)' 'MINGYNLDICTQVQVLENIIMSNKIINIVIERAKQLGIDNYYIGAGCIAQTVWNYLSNYQLQYGIKDIDFDDTNL' A
#
# COMPACT_ATOMS: atom_id res chain seq x y z
N MET A 1 -11.42 -1.21 -13.57
CA MET A 1 -11.03 -0.38 -12.42
C MET A 1 -12.12 -0.47 -11.37
N ILE A 2 -11.75 -0.88 -10.16
CA ILE A 2 -12.56 -0.70 -8.96
C ILE A 2 -12.40 0.77 -8.56
N ASN A 3 -13.49 1.48 -8.29
CA ASN A 3 -13.47 2.91 -7.98
C ASN A 3 -14.19 3.16 -6.66
N GLY A 4 -13.54 3.86 -5.73
CA GLY A 4 -14.09 4.28 -4.43
C GLY A 4 -14.66 5.70 -4.40
N TYR A 5 -14.56 6.45 -5.50
CA TYR A 5 -14.92 7.87 -5.54
C TYR A 5 -16.38 8.11 -5.14
N ASN A 6 -16.58 9.02 -4.18
CA ASN A 6 -17.89 9.42 -3.65
C ASN A 6 -18.72 8.27 -3.05
N LEU A 7 -18.06 7.19 -2.60
CA LEU A 7 -18.69 6.13 -1.82
C LEU A 7 -18.50 6.39 -0.32
N ASP A 8 -19.17 5.61 0.53
CA ASP A 8 -18.95 5.68 1.97
C ASP A 8 -17.51 5.29 2.35
N ILE A 9 -17.08 5.71 3.54
CA ILE A 9 -15.70 5.51 3.99
C ILE A 9 -15.30 4.03 4.08
N CYS A 10 -16.22 3.15 4.47
CA CYS A 10 -15.92 1.71 4.59
C CYS A 10 -15.63 1.13 3.21
N THR A 11 -16.44 1.50 2.22
CA THR A 11 -16.21 1.08 0.83
C THR A 11 -14.91 1.67 0.28
N GLN A 12 -14.60 2.94 0.54
CA GLN A 12 -13.33 3.55 0.11
C GLN A 12 -12.11 2.80 0.68
N VAL A 13 -12.16 2.42 1.96
CA VAL A 13 -11.09 1.65 2.62
C VAL A 13 -10.93 0.28 1.97
N GLN A 14 -12.02 -0.43 1.67
CA GLN A 14 -11.96 -1.72 0.97
C GLN A 14 -11.36 -1.58 -0.44
N VAL A 15 -11.70 -0.53 -1.18
CA VAL A 15 -11.11 -0.28 -2.50
C VAL A 15 -9.60 -0.03 -2.37
N LEU A 16 -9.19 0.78 -1.39
CA LEU A 16 -7.78 1.05 -1.12
C LEU A 16 -7.02 -0.24 -0.80
N GLU A 17 -7.54 -1.06 0.13
CA GLU A 17 -6.95 -2.35 0.50
C GLU A 17 -6.80 -3.27 -0.72
N ASN A 18 -7.86 -3.40 -1.53
CA ASN A 18 -7.83 -4.22 -2.74
C ASN A 18 -6.76 -3.76 -3.74
N ILE A 19 -6.58 -2.45 -3.91
CA ILE A 19 -5.55 -1.89 -4.80
C ILE A 19 -4.15 -2.18 -4.24
N ILE A 20 -3.91 -1.93 -2.95
CA ILE A 20 -2.61 -2.16 -2.30
C ILE A 20 -2.23 -3.64 -2.35
N MET A 21 -3.15 -4.53 -1.98
CA MET A 21 -2.89 -5.98 -1.92
C MET A 21 -2.68 -6.63 -3.29
N SER A 22 -3.12 -5.96 -4.37
CA SER A 22 -2.83 -6.35 -5.75
C SER A 22 -1.35 -6.09 -6.14
N ASN A 23 -0.64 -5.21 -5.43
CA ASN A 23 0.80 -5.02 -5.61
C ASN A 23 1.56 -6.14 -4.91
N LYS A 24 2.08 -7.09 -5.71
CA LYS A 24 2.81 -8.26 -5.20
C LYS A 24 4.01 -7.91 -4.33
N ILE A 25 4.70 -6.80 -4.62
CA ILE A 25 5.87 -6.39 -3.83
C ILE A 25 5.43 -5.96 -2.44
N ILE A 26 4.42 -5.08 -2.36
CA ILE A 26 3.89 -4.60 -1.07
C ILE A 26 3.32 -5.75 -0.25
N ASN A 27 2.57 -6.66 -0.87
CA ASN A 27 2.01 -7.84 -0.19
C ASN A 27 3.11 -8.73 0.40
N ILE A 28 4.17 -9.03 -0.37
CA ILE A 28 5.33 -9.80 0.14
C ILE A 28 6.01 -9.07 1.31
N VAL A 29 6.13 -7.75 1.23
CA VAL A 29 6.80 -6.96 2.26
C VAL A 29 5.98 -6.95 3.54
N ILE A 30 4.65 -6.76 3.49
CA ILE A 30 3.77 -6.86 4.65
C ILE A 30 3.90 -8.24 5.33
N GLU A 31 3.94 -9.33 4.56
CA GLU A 31 4.08 -10.67 5.12
C GLU A 31 5.46 -10.93 5.73
N ARG A 32 6.53 -10.47 5.08
CA ARG A 32 7.91 -10.68 5.56
C ARG A 32 8.30 -9.71 6.67
N ALA A 33 7.69 -8.54 6.75
CA ALA A 33 7.99 -7.55 7.76
C ALA A 33 7.78 -8.09 9.18
N LYS A 34 6.80 -8.99 9.37
CA LYS A 34 6.57 -9.73 10.62
C LYS A 34 7.79 -10.51 11.11
N GLN A 35 8.73 -10.83 10.22
CA GLN A 35 9.95 -11.60 10.53
C GLN A 35 11.13 -10.71 10.94
N LEU A 36 11.01 -9.38 10.81
CA LEU A 36 12.11 -8.45 11.13
C LEU A 36 12.31 -8.24 12.64
N GLY A 37 11.38 -8.72 13.48
CA GLY A 37 11.44 -8.52 14.93
C GLY A 37 11.27 -7.05 15.35
N ILE A 38 10.69 -6.23 14.48
CA ILE A 38 10.35 -4.83 14.74
C ILE A 38 8.89 -4.82 15.17
N ASP A 39 8.62 -4.23 16.33
CA ASP A 39 7.27 -4.01 16.83
C ASP A 39 6.84 -2.56 16.54
N ASN A 40 5.53 -2.30 16.49
CA ASN A 40 4.95 -0.95 16.38
C ASN A 40 5.44 -0.12 15.18
N TYR A 41 5.28 -0.64 13.96
CA TYR A 41 5.58 0.10 12.73
C TYR A 41 4.38 0.14 11.77
N TYR A 42 4.41 1.11 10.84
CA TYR A 42 3.58 1.10 9.64
C TYR A 42 4.45 1.00 8.39
N ILE A 43 3.94 0.32 7.36
CA ILE A 43 4.46 0.42 5.99
C ILE A 43 3.64 1.50 5.29
N GLY A 44 4.28 2.58 4.86
CA GLY A 44 3.58 3.81 4.51
C GLY A 44 4.18 4.57 3.33
N ALA A 45 3.95 5.89 3.37
CA ALA A 45 4.54 6.88 2.47
C ALA A 45 4.40 6.58 0.96
N GLY A 46 5.49 6.81 0.20
CA GLY A 46 5.47 6.88 -1.25
C GLY A 46 5.07 5.57 -1.91
N CYS A 47 5.46 4.43 -1.33
CA CYS A 47 5.17 3.12 -1.92
C CYS A 47 3.65 2.81 -1.97
N ILE A 48 2.89 3.28 -0.97
CA ILE A 48 1.43 3.13 -0.92
C ILE A 48 0.75 4.10 -1.89
N ALA A 49 1.10 5.39 -1.84
CA ALA A 49 0.52 6.41 -2.72
C ALA A 49 0.79 6.11 -4.20
N GLN A 50 2.04 5.74 -4.53
CA GLN A 50 2.45 5.42 -5.90
C GLN A 50 1.73 4.17 -6.43
N THR A 51 1.47 3.16 -5.58
CA THR A 51 0.67 1.99 -5.98
C THR A 51 -0.74 2.40 -6.40
N VAL A 52 -1.38 3.31 -5.65
CA VAL A 52 -2.72 3.83 -5.97
C VAL A 52 -2.69 4.66 -7.25
N TRP A 53 -1.71 5.57 -7.40
CA TRP A 53 -1.58 6.37 -8.62
C TRP A 53 -1.32 5.53 -9.87
N ASN A 54 -0.48 4.50 -9.76
CA ASN A 54 -0.23 3.57 -10.85
C ASN A 54 -1.51 2.82 -11.24
N TYR A 55 -2.29 2.36 -10.26
CA TYR A 55 -3.58 1.70 -10.52
C TYR A 55 -4.56 2.62 -11.26
N LEU A 56 -4.74 3.85 -10.77
CA LEU A 56 -5.67 4.82 -11.35
C LEU A 56 -5.22 5.31 -12.74
N SER A 57 -3.91 5.31 -13.00
CA SER A 57 -3.32 5.77 -14.26
C SER A 57 -3.03 4.61 -15.24
N ASN A 58 -3.46 3.38 -14.92
CA ASN A 58 -3.26 2.19 -15.74
C ASN A 58 -1.78 1.85 -16.04
N TYR A 59 -0.89 2.13 -15.09
CA TYR A 59 0.50 1.67 -15.08
C TYR A 59 0.64 0.33 -14.34
N GLN A 60 1.79 -0.32 -14.49
CA GLN A 60 2.15 -1.45 -13.63
C GLN A 60 2.20 -0.98 -12.17
N LEU A 61 1.63 -1.76 -11.24
CA LEU A 61 1.50 -1.36 -9.83
C LEU A 61 2.83 -0.99 -9.17
N GLN A 62 3.90 -1.70 -9.53
CA GLN A 62 5.25 -1.48 -9.02
C GLN A 62 6.05 -0.38 -9.75
N TYR A 63 5.48 0.25 -10.78
CA TYR A 63 6.20 1.22 -11.59
C TYR A 63 6.66 2.42 -10.74
N GLY A 64 7.97 2.75 -10.81
CA GLY A 64 8.53 3.91 -10.12
C GLY A 64 8.70 3.76 -8.60
N ILE A 65 8.29 2.64 -7.99
CA ILE A 65 8.55 2.34 -6.58
C ILE A 65 9.98 1.79 -6.46
N LYS A 66 10.85 2.51 -5.75
CA LYS A 66 12.27 2.17 -5.61
C LYS A 66 12.66 1.74 -4.20
N ASP A 67 11.81 2.07 -3.24
CA ASP A 67 12.02 1.98 -1.81
C ASP A 67 10.69 1.73 -1.10
N ILE A 68 10.79 1.25 0.15
CA ILE A 68 9.64 0.98 1.02
C ILE A 68 9.96 1.54 2.39
N ASP A 69 9.10 2.44 2.84
CA ASP A 69 9.24 3.13 4.12
C ASP A 69 8.57 2.34 5.25
N PHE A 70 9.33 2.17 6.33
CA PHE A 70 8.87 1.66 7.61
C PHE A 70 8.91 2.80 8.61
N ASP A 71 7.73 3.29 9.01
CA ASP A 71 7.61 4.36 10.00
C ASP A 71 7.44 3.75 11.39
N ASP A 72 8.42 3.95 12.27
CA ASP A 72 8.37 3.59 13.68
C ASP A 72 7.38 4.51 14.41
N THR A 73 6.44 3.91 15.13
CA THR A 73 5.38 4.64 15.84
C THR A 73 5.71 4.91 17.30
N ASN A 74 6.90 4.51 17.77
CA ASN A 74 7.39 4.79 19.12
C ASN A 74 8.15 6.13 19.24
N LEU A 75 8.27 6.91 18.15
CA LEU A 75 8.94 8.22 18.11
C LEU A 75 8.01 9.37 18.53
#